data_AF-A0A6S6VWJ3-F1
#
_entry.id   AF-A0A6S6VWJ3-F1
#
_cell.length_a   1.000
_cell.length_b   1.000
_cell.length_c   1.000
_cell.angle_alpha   90.00
_cell.angle_beta   90.00
_cell.angle_gamma   90.00
#
_symmetry.space_group_name_H-M   'P 1'
#
loop_
_entity.id
_entity.type
_entity.pdbx_description
1 polymer ?
#
loop_
_entity_poly.entity_id
_entity_poly.type
_entity_poly.pdbx_seq_one_letter_code
_entity_poly.pdbx_strand_id
1 'polypeptide(L)'
;MPYARPPAPPPSLPDSPPPRQILFRHPGYDDSNNVLFKLHAIDAATVSSHDSEEGTPQRPGTLALGLYAQFALNACAIFAGNRFNGWLSTLRNPDEARDARVDAGSILVARSYYYHLDRDNDIDGPDGSYRIVPNFREWRFPHENIPAH
;
A
#
# COMPACT_ATOMS: atom_id res chain seq x y z
N MET A 1 52.29 -1.96 -32.19
CA MET A 1 51.01 -2.64 -31.91
C MET A 1 50.42 -2.04 -30.64
N PRO A 2 49.34 -1.24 -30.70
CA PRO A 2 48.71 -0.67 -29.52
C PRO A 2 48.03 -1.79 -28.73
N TYR A 3 48.39 -1.93 -27.45
CA TYR A 3 47.85 -2.94 -26.55
C TYR A 3 46.52 -2.44 -25.99
N ALA A 4 45.39 -2.93 -26.52
CA ALA A 4 44.07 -2.64 -25.98
C ALA A 4 43.84 -3.47 -24.71
N ARG A 5 43.58 -2.81 -23.59
CA ARG A 5 43.23 -3.49 -22.33
C ARG A 5 41.79 -4.03 -22.45
N PRO A 6 41.54 -5.28 -22.03
CA PRO A 6 40.19 -5.82 -22.02
C PRO A 6 39.25 -4.97 -21.14
N PRO A 7 37.95 -4.92 -21.46
CA PRO A 7 36.97 -4.17 -20.68
C PRO A 7 36.95 -4.64 -19.22
N ALA A 8 36.79 -3.70 -18.28
CA ALA A 8 36.62 -4.06 -16.89
C ALA A 8 35.31 -4.86 -16.72
N PRO A 9 35.29 -5.90 -15.88
CA PRO A 9 34.04 -6.59 -15.55
C PRO A 9 33.08 -5.63 -14.85
N PRO A 10 31.76 -5.77 -15.07
CA PRO A 10 30.77 -4.96 -14.39
C PRO A 10 30.89 -5.12 -12.87
N PRO A 11 30.66 -4.06 -12.08
CA PRO A 11 30.69 -4.17 -10.64
C PRO A 11 29.61 -5.16 -10.17
N SER A 12 29.99 -6.03 -9.25
CA SER A 12 29.06 -6.92 -8.57
C SER A 12 28.01 -6.08 -7.86
N LEU A 13 26.74 -6.26 -8.19
CA LEU A 13 25.66 -5.65 -7.42
C LEU A 13 25.69 -6.26 -6.01
N PRO A 14 25.59 -5.44 -4.95
CA PRO A 14 25.41 -5.98 -3.61
C PRO A 14 24.13 -6.83 -3.59
N ASP A 15 24.20 -7.99 -2.94
CA ASP A 15 23.06 -8.89 -2.74
C ASP A 15 22.10 -8.21 -1.75
N SER A 16 21.26 -7.32 -2.27
CA SER A 16 20.25 -6.64 -1.46
C SER A 16 19.01 -7.51 -1.35
N PRO A 17 18.44 -7.67 -0.15
CA PRO A 17 17.16 -8.35 -0.03
C PRO A 17 16.14 -7.63 -0.91
N PRO A 18 15.24 -8.37 -1.58
CA PRO A 18 14.25 -7.76 -2.46
C PRO A 18 13.46 -6.70 -1.69
N PRO A 19 13.25 -5.51 -2.28
CA PRO A 19 12.60 -4.41 -1.58
C PRO A 19 11.21 -4.84 -1.15
N ARG A 20 10.88 -4.64 0.13
CA ARG A 20 9.60 -5.01 0.69
C ARG A 20 8.48 -4.31 -0.08
N GLN A 21 7.47 -5.07 -0.48
CA GLN A 21 6.29 -4.55 -1.15
C GLN A 21 5.04 -4.76 -0.31
N ILE A 22 4.14 -3.79 -0.36
CA ILE A 22 2.80 -3.86 0.24
C ILE A 22 1.79 -4.01 -0.88
N LEU A 23 0.89 -4.98 -0.74
CA LEU A 23 -0.18 -5.26 -1.70
C LEU A 23 -1.45 -4.52 -1.29
N PHE A 24 -2.03 -3.78 -2.23
CA PHE A 24 -3.33 -3.12 -2.04
C PHE A 24 -4.40 -3.91 -2.77
N ARG A 25 -5.44 -4.28 -2.05
CA ARG A 25 -6.44 -5.25 -2.50
C ARG A 25 -7.85 -4.66 -2.53
N HIS A 26 -8.66 -5.22 -3.42
CA HIS A 26 -10.09 -4.97 -3.52
C HIS A 26 -10.86 -5.96 -2.62
N PRO A 27 -11.67 -5.51 -1.64
CA PRO A 27 -12.35 -6.40 -0.71
C PRO A 27 -13.40 -7.29 -1.39
N GLY A 28 -14.07 -6.78 -2.41
CA GLY A 28 -15.13 -7.51 -3.12
C GLY A 28 -14.67 -8.50 -4.18
N TYR A 29 -13.38 -8.56 -4.52
CA TYR A 29 -12.86 -9.48 -5.55
C TYR A 29 -12.33 -10.77 -4.92
N ASP A 30 -12.33 -11.87 -5.69
CA ASP A 30 -11.75 -13.15 -5.28
C ASP A 30 -10.24 -13.04 -5.03
N ASP A 31 -9.73 -13.84 -4.09
CA ASP A 31 -8.32 -13.78 -3.66
C ASP A 31 -7.30 -14.03 -4.78
N SER A 32 -7.72 -14.70 -5.86
CA SER A 32 -6.88 -14.92 -7.05
C SER A 32 -6.67 -13.64 -7.88
N ASN A 33 -7.60 -12.68 -7.82
CA ASN A 33 -7.63 -11.50 -8.70
C ASN A 33 -7.92 -10.18 -7.96
N ASN A 34 -7.74 -10.13 -6.64
CA ASN A 34 -8.09 -8.95 -5.86
C ASN A 34 -6.95 -7.94 -5.67
N VAL A 35 -5.76 -8.14 -6.26
CA VAL A 35 -4.66 -7.17 -6.13
C VAL A 35 -4.82 -6.05 -7.14
N LEU A 36 -4.96 -4.82 -6.64
CA LEU A 36 -5.06 -3.61 -7.47
C LEU A 36 -3.67 -3.16 -7.95
N PHE A 37 -2.75 -2.98 -7.00
CA PHE A 37 -1.38 -2.56 -7.26
C PHE A 37 -0.48 -2.92 -6.07
N LYS A 38 0.83 -2.70 -6.24
CA LYS A 38 1.85 -2.93 -5.23
C LYS A 38 2.72 -1.69 -5.10
N LEU A 39 3.05 -1.30 -3.87
CA LEU A 39 3.99 -0.21 -3.60
C LEU A 39 5.17 -0.72 -2.79
N HIS A 40 6.33 -0.12 -3.01
CA HIS A 40 7.51 -0.39 -2.21
C HIS A 40 7.39 0.29 -0.85
N ALA A 41 7.64 -0.49 0.20
CA ALA A 41 7.80 0.03 1.55
C ALA A 41 9.23 0.57 1.67
N ILE A 42 9.38 1.89 1.58
CA ILE A 42 10.67 2.59 1.63
C ILE A 42 10.82 3.46 2.89
N ASP A 43 9.73 3.68 3.61
CA ASP A 43 9.73 4.53 4.80
C ASP A 43 10.24 3.75 6.01
N ALA A 44 11.04 4.40 6.86
CA ALA A 44 11.51 3.79 8.09
C ALA A 44 10.38 3.74 9.13
N ALA A 45 10.07 2.54 9.63
CA ALA A 45 9.14 2.31 10.72
C ALA A 45 9.88 1.74 11.93
N THR A 46 9.75 2.36 13.09
CA THR A 46 10.20 1.77 14.35
C THR A 46 9.12 0.84 14.86
N VAL A 47 9.35 -0.48 14.79
CA VAL A 47 8.47 -1.46 15.42
C VAL A 47 9.00 -1.71 16.82
N SER A 48 8.30 -1.21 17.83
CA SER A 48 8.49 -1.64 19.20
C SER A 48 7.99 -3.09 19.29
N SER A 49 8.91 -4.04 19.46
CA SER A 49 8.56 -5.41 19.81
C SER A 49 7.87 -5.39 21.17
N HIS A 50 6.56 -5.61 21.19
CA HIS A 50 5.75 -5.62 22.40
C HIS A 50 5.87 -6.93 23.18
N ASP A 51 7.10 -7.44 23.32
CA ASP A 51 7.48 -8.48 24.28
C ASP A 51 8.43 -7.83 25.29
N SER A 52 7.94 -6.82 26.00
CA SER A 52 8.68 -6.27 27.14
C SER A 52 8.37 -7.11 28.36
N GLU A 53 9.11 -8.21 28.55
CA GLU A 53 9.33 -8.72 29.89
C GLU A 53 10.13 -7.66 30.67
N GLU A 54 9.57 -7.25 31.79
CA GLU A 54 10.05 -6.18 32.65
C GLU A 54 11.46 -6.51 33.17
N GLY A 55 12.50 -5.88 32.60
CA GLY A 55 13.86 -5.95 33.14
C GLY A 55 15.02 -6.17 32.16
N THR A 56 14.78 -6.44 30.87
CA THR A 56 15.89 -6.57 29.90
C THR A 56 16.21 -5.25 29.18
N PRO A 57 17.50 -4.91 28.96
CA PRO A 57 17.88 -3.72 28.19
C PRO A 57 17.27 -3.80 26.79
N GLN A 58 16.53 -2.75 26.42
CA GLN A 58 15.85 -2.61 25.13
C GLN A 58 16.86 -2.83 24.00
N ARG A 59 16.72 -3.94 23.25
CA ARG A 59 17.38 -4.08 21.96
C ARG A 59 16.90 -2.92 21.07
N PRO A 60 17.77 -2.30 20.26
CA PRO A 60 17.33 -1.31 19.29
C PRO A 60 16.21 -1.93 18.45
N GLY A 61 15.04 -1.27 18.44
CA GLY A 61 13.84 -1.75 17.77
C GLY A 61 14.15 -2.16 16.34
N THR A 62 13.55 -3.25 15.87
CA THR A 62 13.75 -3.69 14.49
C THR A 62 13.22 -2.59 13.57
N LEU A 63 14.10 -1.96 12.80
CA LEU A 63 13.71 -1.04 11.73
C LEU A 63 12.96 -1.86 10.69
N ALA A 64 11.64 -1.74 10.67
CA ALA A 64 10.84 -2.28 9.59
C ALA A 64 10.74 -1.22 8.49
N LEU A 65 10.82 -1.65 7.24
CA LEU A 65 10.39 -0.81 6.13
C LEU A 65 8.86 -0.82 6.06
N GLY A 66 8.27 0.36 5.93
CA GLY A 66 6.83 0.59 5.80
C GLY A 66 6.50 1.63 4.73
N LEU A 67 5.25 2.06 4.68
CA LEU A 67 4.76 3.06 3.73
C LEU A 67 3.81 4.04 4.41
N TYR A 68 3.97 5.34 4.17
CA TYR A 68 3.05 6.35 4.70
C TYR A 68 1.59 6.11 4.27
N ALA A 69 0.68 6.01 5.24
CA ALA A 69 -0.69 5.57 4.99
C ALA A 69 -1.49 6.54 4.11
N GLN A 70 -1.34 7.86 4.29
CA GLN A 70 -2.01 8.85 3.43
C GLN A 70 -1.60 8.72 1.96
N PHE A 71 -0.33 8.40 1.68
CA PHE A 71 0.13 8.19 0.30
C PHE A 71 -0.58 6.98 -0.33
N ALA A 72 -0.66 5.88 0.41
CA ALA A 72 -1.37 4.68 -0.03
C ALA A 72 -2.88 4.93 -0.22
N LEU A 73 -3.51 5.69 0.68
CA LEU A 73 -4.92 6.08 0.59
C LEU A 73 -5.19 6.88 -0.70
N ASN A 74 -4.34 7.87 -1.00
CA ASN A 74 -4.47 8.66 -2.22
C ASN A 74 -4.32 7.80 -3.48
N ALA A 75 -3.34 6.88 -3.50
CA ALA A 75 -3.19 5.94 -4.60
C ALA A 75 -4.42 5.05 -4.78
N CYS A 76 -4.96 4.48 -3.69
CA CYS A 76 -6.16 3.66 -3.74
C CYS A 76 -7.37 4.43 -4.27
N ALA A 77 -7.56 5.68 -3.83
CA ALA A 77 -8.64 6.53 -4.29
C ALA A 77 -8.59 6.79 -5.80
N ILE A 78 -7.40 6.97 -6.39
CA ILE A 78 -7.21 7.10 -7.85
C ILE A 78 -7.70 5.84 -8.56
N PHE A 79 -7.30 4.66 -8.10
CA PHE A 79 -7.75 3.38 -8.63
C PHE A 79 -9.26 3.16 -8.44
N ALA A 80 -9.87 3.78 -7.42
CA ALA A 80 -11.30 3.75 -7.17
C ALA A 80 -12.06 4.92 -7.83
N GLY A 81 -11.48 5.58 -8.83
CA GLY A 81 -12.17 6.64 -9.59
C GLY A 81 -12.29 7.97 -8.84
N ASN A 82 -11.25 8.35 -8.10
CA ASN A 82 -11.17 9.56 -7.28
C ASN A 82 -12.15 9.57 -6.09
N ARG A 83 -12.49 8.40 -5.58
CA ARG A 83 -13.28 8.25 -4.36
C ARG A 83 -12.37 8.37 -3.14
N PHE A 84 -12.12 9.59 -2.68
CA PHE A 84 -11.19 9.86 -1.56
C PHE A 84 -11.78 9.61 -0.16
N ASN A 85 -13.04 9.18 -0.07
CA ASN A 85 -13.73 8.89 1.20
C ASN A 85 -13.51 7.45 1.71
N GLY A 86 -12.60 6.69 1.10
CA GLY A 86 -12.29 5.32 1.52
C GLY A 86 -11.29 5.21 2.66
N TRP A 87 -11.15 4.00 3.21
CA TRP A 87 -10.22 3.68 4.30
C TRP A 87 -9.45 2.39 4.02
N LEU A 88 -8.31 2.22 4.71
CA LEU A 88 -7.52 0.99 4.64
C LEU A 88 -7.73 0.16 5.90
N SER A 89 -7.74 -1.17 5.73
CA SER A 89 -7.68 -2.13 6.83
C SER A 89 -6.93 -3.39 6.39
N THR A 90 -6.41 -4.16 7.34
CA THR A 90 -5.87 -5.51 7.06
C THR A 90 -6.98 -6.54 6.88
N LEU A 91 -8.21 -6.23 7.31
CA LEU A 91 -9.36 -7.11 7.24
C LEU A 91 -10.13 -6.91 5.94
N ARG A 92 -10.63 -8.02 5.38
CA ARG A 92 -11.41 -8.04 4.13
C ARG A 92 -12.89 -7.74 4.36
N ASN A 93 -13.44 -8.18 5.49
CA ASN A 93 -14.84 -7.96 5.82
C ASN A 93 -15.07 -6.46 6.14
N PRO A 94 -15.98 -5.75 5.45
CA PRO A 94 -16.20 -4.32 5.68
C PRO A 94 -16.68 -4.00 7.11
N ASP A 95 -17.47 -4.87 7.73
CA ASP A 95 -18.02 -4.64 9.08
C ASP A 95 -16.89 -4.64 10.12
N GLU A 96 -16.00 -5.64 10.05
CA GLU A 96 -14.84 -5.73 10.94
C GLU A 96 -13.77 -4.69 10.61
N ALA A 97 -13.59 -4.38 9.31
CA ALA A 97 -12.60 -3.42 8.84
C ALA A 97 -12.91 -1.98 9.25
N ARG A 98 -14.17 -1.64 9.54
CA ARG A 98 -14.59 -0.30 9.94
C ARG A 98 -13.96 0.12 11.27
N ASP A 99 -13.91 -0.82 12.22
CA ASP A 99 -13.33 -0.61 13.55
C ASP A 99 -11.80 -0.70 13.52
N ALA A 100 -11.26 -1.53 12.63
CA ALA A 100 -9.82 -1.71 12.41
C ALA A 100 -9.25 -0.81 11.30
N ARG A 101 -9.77 0.42 11.17
CA ARG A 101 -9.29 1.37 10.17
C ARG A 101 -7.88 1.85 10.49
N VAL A 102 -7.04 1.91 9.46
CA VAL A 102 -5.71 2.48 9.56
C VAL A 102 -5.80 3.99 9.77
N ASP A 103 -4.97 4.52 10.67
CA ASP A 103 -4.76 5.95 10.82
C ASP A 103 -3.97 6.52 9.63
N ALA A 104 -4.46 7.60 9.02
CA ALA A 104 -3.88 8.18 7.82
C ALA A 104 -2.46 8.76 8.03
N GLY A 105 -2.14 9.16 9.27
CA GLY A 105 -0.81 9.63 9.66
C GLY A 105 0.19 8.52 9.97
N SER A 106 -0.26 7.26 9.99
CA SER A 106 0.56 6.12 10.40
C SER A 106 1.45 5.56 9.26
N ILE A 107 2.36 4.65 9.64
CA ILE A 107 3.17 3.88 8.70
C ILE A 107 2.60 2.47 8.56
N LEU A 108 2.25 2.11 7.33
CA LEU A 108 1.81 0.78 6.96
C LEU A 108 2.96 -0.21 7.05
N VAL A 109 2.80 -1.24 7.87
CA VAL A 109 3.80 -2.30 8.05
C VAL A 109 3.28 -3.68 7.68
N ALA A 110 1.97 -3.90 7.50
CA ALA A 110 1.48 -5.20 7.08
C ALA A 110 1.86 -5.51 5.61
N ARG A 111 1.79 -6.79 5.23
CA ARG A 111 2.09 -7.21 3.84
C ARG A 111 0.98 -6.82 2.85
N SER A 112 -0.25 -6.65 3.33
CA SER A 112 -1.37 -6.28 2.49
C SER A 112 -2.44 -5.53 3.25
N TYR A 113 -3.14 -4.67 2.52
CA TYR A 113 -4.29 -3.92 3.00
C TYR A 113 -5.41 -3.98 1.96
N TYR A 114 -6.65 -3.99 2.44
CA TYR A 114 -7.85 -3.83 1.62
C TYR A 114 -8.26 -2.37 1.65
N TYR A 115 -8.59 -1.82 0.48
CA TYR A 115 -9.19 -0.50 0.37
C TYR A 115 -10.70 -0.63 0.38
N HIS A 116 -11.34 0.02 1.34
CA HIS A 116 -12.77 -0.05 1.55
C HIS A 116 -13.42 1.28 1.21
N LEU A 117 -14.64 1.21 0.69
CA LEU A 117 -15.48 2.35 0.37
C LEU A 117 -16.88 2.11 0.91
N ASP A 118 -17.54 3.19 1.31
CA ASP A 118 -18.98 3.14 1.56
C ASP A 118 -19.70 2.85 0.24
N ARG A 119 -20.72 2.00 0.29
CA ARG A 119 -21.50 1.64 -0.89
C ARG A 119 -22.20 2.88 -1.45
N ASP A 120 -22.03 3.09 -2.75
CA ASP A 120 -22.72 4.12 -3.52
C ASP A 120 -23.59 3.43 -4.58
N ASN A 121 -24.91 3.45 -4.41
CA ASN A 121 -25.83 2.71 -5.28
C ASN A 121 -25.92 3.28 -6.71
N ASP A 122 -25.51 4.53 -6.93
CA ASP A 122 -25.55 5.15 -8.25
C ASP A 122 -24.30 4.81 -9.07
N ILE A 123 -23.18 4.54 -8.38
CA ILE A 123 -21.87 4.27 -8.99
C ILE A 123 -21.55 2.78 -9.01
N ASP A 124 -21.84 2.08 -7.92
CA ASP A 124 -21.44 0.69 -7.69
C ASP A 124 -22.38 -0.29 -8.39
N GLY A 125 -21.82 -1.46 -8.76
CA GLY A 125 -22.59 -2.51 -9.41
C GLY A 125 -23.59 -3.18 -8.46
N PRO A 126 -24.53 -3.98 -9.02
CA PRO A 126 -25.48 -4.75 -8.20
C PRO A 126 -24.78 -5.67 -7.18
N ASP A 127 -23.57 -6.11 -7.50
CA ASP A 127 -22.74 -7.01 -6.67
C ASP A 127 -22.10 -6.33 -5.45
N GLY A 128 -22.30 -5.01 -5.28
CA GLY A 128 -21.83 -4.26 -4.10
C GLY A 128 -20.32 -3.99 -4.06
N SER A 129 -19.56 -4.46 -5.04
CA SER A 129 -18.15 -4.12 -5.24
C SER A 129 -18.02 -2.78 -5.95
N TYR A 130 -17.13 -1.92 -5.45
CA TYR A 130 -16.85 -0.66 -6.13
C TYR A 130 -16.11 -0.88 -7.45
N ARG A 131 -16.39 -0.02 -8.44
CA ARG A 131 -15.70 -0.10 -9.73
C ARG A 131 -14.29 0.47 -9.63
N ILE A 132 -13.34 -0.22 -10.27
CA ILE A 132 -11.97 0.29 -10.42
C ILE A 132 -11.80 1.00 -11.75
N VAL A 133 -10.80 1.88 -11.80
CA VAL A 133 -10.34 2.54 -13.02
C VAL A 133 -9.01 1.91 -13.42
N PRO A 134 -8.99 0.96 -14.38
CA PRO A 134 -7.81 0.17 -14.70
C PRO A 134 -6.79 0.93 -15.56
N ASN A 135 -7.18 2.02 -16.22
CA ASN A 135 -6.31 2.76 -17.13
C ASN A 135 -6.67 4.25 -17.20
N PHE A 136 -5.73 5.06 -17.70
CA PHE A 136 -5.89 6.51 -17.81
C PHE A 136 -6.93 6.97 -18.83
N ARG A 137 -7.39 6.11 -19.76
CA ARG A 137 -8.46 6.48 -20.70
C ARG A 137 -9.82 6.50 -20.01
N GLU A 138 -10.01 5.62 -19.03
CA GLU A 138 -11.22 5.54 -18.22
C GLU A 138 -11.17 6.49 -17.01
N TRP A 139 -9.98 6.94 -16.63
CA TRP A 139 -9.78 7.90 -15.55
C TRP A 139 -10.20 9.31 -15.96
N ARG A 140 -11.08 9.92 -15.16
CA ARG A 140 -11.52 11.32 -15.32
C ARG A 140 -10.81 12.18 -14.29
N PHE A 141 -10.30 13.33 -14.70
CA PHE A 141 -9.67 14.26 -13.76
C PHE A 141 -10.70 14.77 -12.73
N PRO A 142 -10.38 14.77 -11.42
CA PRO A 142 -11.29 15.19 -10.36
C PRO A 142 -11.35 16.71 -10.27
N HIS A 143 -12.00 17.36 -11.25
CA HIS A 143 -12.07 18.82 -11.37
C HIS A 143 -12.50 19.53 -10.07
N GLU A 144 -13.52 19.02 -9.38
CA GLU A 144 -14.15 19.64 -8.20
C GLU A 144 -13.83 18.93 -6.87
N ASN A 145 -13.01 17.87 -6.90
CA ASN A 145 -12.72 17.04 -5.72
C ASN A 145 -11.23 16.73 -5.62
N ILE A 146 -10.42 17.78 -5.72
CA ILE A 146 -8.96 17.69 -5.57
C ILE A 146 -8.66 17.51 -4.06
N PRO A 147 -7.83 16.54 -3.68
CA PRO A 147 -7.44 16.36 -2.28
C PRO A 147 -6.78 17.64 -1.73
N ALA A 148 -7.30 18.14 -0.61
CA ALA A 148 -6.60 19.14 0.19
C ALA A 148 -5.49 18.41 0.98
N HIS A 149 -4.24 18.83 0.78
CA HIS A 149 -3.08 18.30 1.52
C HIS A 149 -2.69 19.26 2.64
#